data_AF-A0A8X6LEE1-F1
#
_entry.id   AF-A0A8X6LEE1-F1
#
_cell.length_a   1.000
_cell.length_b   1.000
_cell.length_c   1.000
_cell.angle_alpha   90.00
_cell.angle_beta   90.00
_cell.angle_gamma   90.00
#
_symmetry.space_group_name_H-M   'P 1'
#
loop_
_entity.id
_entity.type
_entity.pdbx_description
1 polymer ?
#
loop_
_entity_poly.entity_id
_entity_poly.type
_entity_poly.pdbx_seq_one_letter_code
_entity_poly.pdbx_strand_id
1 'polypeptide(L)'
;MTTLYELVTVKLGYRKLCARWVPKMLTEEHKKKRMGSALDFLARYAEAGEKILHNIVTDDETWVYHHTPESKQQSNGAIRIHKKPRNAKLRFQQKLKLLLFGTDKAFFCLNLCLPE
;
A
#
# COMPACT_ATOMS: atom_id res chain seq x y z
N MET A 1 -35.81 -26.86 -13.19
CA MET A 1 -34.91 -26.56 -12.05
C MET A 1 -34.20 -25.24 -12.34
N THR A 2 -34.67 -24.11 -11.82
CA THR A 2 -33.96 -22.83 -11.97
C THR A 2 -32.75 -22.82 -11.05
N THR A 3 -31.58 -22.51 -11.60
CA THR A 3 -30.36 -22.44 -10.80
C THR A 3 -30.39 -21.23 -9.88
N LEU A 4 -29.68 -21.29 -8.75
CA LEU A 4 -29.51 -20.14 -7.85
C LEU A 4 -28.95 -18.93 -8.62
N TYR A 5 -28.08 -19.19 -9.60
CA TYR A 5 -27.51 -18.17 -10.46
C TYR A 5 -28.57 -17.45 -11.31
N GLU A 6 -29.47 -18.17 -11.97
CA GLU A 6 -30.56 -17.59 -12.77
C GLU A 6 -31.54 -16.79 -11.90
N LEU A 7 -31.88 -17.27 -10.71
CA LEU A 7 -32.74 -16.53 -9.79
C LEU A 7 -32.10 -15.20 -9.40
N VAL A 8 -30.84 -15.24 -8.96
CA VAL A 8 -30.14 -14.05 -8.45
C VAL A 8 -29.85 -13.04 -9.57
N THR A 9 -29.39 -13.50 -10.74
CA THR A 9 -28.97 -12.60 -11.82
C THR A 9 -30.10 -12.20 -12.76
N VAL A 10 -30.95 -13.15 -13.18
CA VAL A 10 -31.98 -12.90 -14.20
C VAL A 10 -33.29 -12.45 -13.56
N LYS A 11 -33.78 -13.16 -12.53
CA LYS A 11 -35.08 -12.84 -11.92
C LYS A 11 -34.99 -11.67 -10.94
N LEU A 12 -33.93 -11.64 -10.13
CA LEU A 12 -33.72 -10.61 -9.11
C LEU A 12 -32.78 -9.47 -9.57
N GLY A 13 -32.13 -9.61 -10.72
CA GLY A 13 -31.35 -8.53 -11.34
C GLY A 13 -30.02 -8.18 -10.63
N TYR A 14 -29.53 -9.02 -9.72
CA TYR A 14 -28.29 -8.75 -9.01
C TYR A 14 -27.06 -9.04 -9.88
N ARG A 15 -26.09 -8.13 -9.83
CA ARG A 15 -24.77 -8.28 -10.47
C ARG A 15 -23.68 -8.40 -9.41
N LYS A 16 -22.68 -9.25 -9.67
CA LYS A 16 -21.48 -9.33 -8.81
C LYS A 16 -20.70 -8.01 -8.94
N LEU A 17 -20.52 -7.32 -7.82
CA LEU A 17 -19.66 -6.14 -7.73
C LEU A 17 -18.38 -6.53 -6.98
N CYS A 18 -17.23 -6.17 -7.53
CA CYS A 18 -15.96 -6.23 -6.81
C CYS A 18 -15.78 -4.90 -6.08
N ALA A 19 -15.83 -4.93 -4.74
CA ALA A 19 -15.50 -3.74 -3.95
C ALA A 19 -14.00 -3.45 -4.04
N ARG A 20 -13.63 -2.18 -4.22
CA ARG A 20 -12.25 -1.73 -4.10
C ARG A 20 -12.00 -1.23 -2.68
N TRP A 21 -10.83 -1.54 -2.13
CA TRP A 21 -10.42 -1.03 -0.83
C TRP A 21 -10.18 0.48 -0.90
N VAL A 22 -10.84 1.23 -0.02
CA VAL A 22 -10.63 2.66 0.16
C VAL A 22 -10.15 2.89 1.60
N PRO A 23 -8.98 3.51 1.82
CA PRO A 23 -8.36 3.59 3.15
C PRO A 23 -9.21 4.31 4.21
N LYS A 24 -10.03 5.28 3.80
CA LYS A 24 -10.82 6.10 4.71
C LYS A 24 -12.12 6.56 4.07
N MET A 25 -13.22 6.46 4.82
CA MET A 25 -14.48 7.09 4.47
C MET A 25 -14.37 8.60 4.68
N LEU A 26 -14.60 9.38 3.61
CA LEU A 26 -14.49 10.83 3.65
C LEU A 26 -15.82 11.45 4.10
N THR A 27 -15.74 12.45 4.98
CA THR A 27 -16.86 13.33 5.32
C THR A 27 -17.13 14.29 4.17
N GLU A 28 -18.32 14.91 4.13
CA GLU A 28 -18.65 15.92 3.11
C GLU A 28 -17.68 17.11 3.11
N GLU A 29 -17.20 17.50 4.29
CA GLU A 29 -16.19 18.56 4.42
C GLU A 29 -14.85 18.15 3.77
N HIS A 30 -14.37 16.93 4.02
CA HIS A 30 -13.16 16.42 3.37
C HIS A 30 -13.30 16.38 1.85
N LYS A 31 -14.48 16.01 1.33
CA LYS A 31 -14.76 16.00 -0.12
C LYS A 31 -14.69 17.41 -0.70
N LYS A 32 -15.36 18.38 -0.06
CA LYS A 32 -15.33 19.79 -0.49
C LYS A 32 -13.91 20.35 -0.51
N LYS A 33 -13.13 20.12 0.55
CA LYS A 33 -11.73 20.55 0.64
C LYS A 33 -10.89 19.95 -0.49
N ARG A 34 -10.98 18.62 -0.70
CA ARG A 34 -10.25 17.94 -1.79
C ARG A 34 -10.63 18.47 -3.17
N MET A 35 -11.92 18.70 -3.42
CA MET A 35 -12.39 19.24 -4.69
C MET A 35 -11.89 20.67 -4.91
N GLY A 36 -11.96 21.53 -3.89
CA GLY A 36 -11.44 22.90 -3.96
C GLY A 36 -9.94 22.91 -4.29
N SER A 37 -9.13 22.16 -3.55
CA SER A 37 -7.68 22.08 -3.82
C SER A 37 -7.37 21.53 -5.22
N ALA A 38 -8.15 20.57 -5.71
CA ALA A 38 -7.96 20.02 -7.06
C ALA A 38 -8.31 21.05 -8.15
N LEU A 39 -9.37 21.85 -7.96
CA LEU A 39 -9.75 22.91 -8.89
C LEU A 39 -8.71 24.04 -8.89
N ASP A 40 -8.22 24.45 -7.73
CA ASP A 40 -7.16 25.45 -7.61
C ASP A 40 -5.88 25.01 -8.33
N PHE A 41 -5.50 23.73 -8.16
CA PHE A 41 -4.37 23.15 -8.87
C PHE A 41 -4.59 23.11 -10.38
N LEU A 42 -5.79 22.71 -10.82
CA LEU A 42 -6.15 22.65 -12.23
C LEU A 42 -6.13 24.04 -12.89
N ALA A 43 -6.60 25.07 -12.21
CA ALA A 43 -6.56 26.45 -12.71
C ALA A 43 -5.10 26.90 -12.94
N ARG A 44 -4.20 26.66 -11.97
CA ARG A 44 -2.78 26.96 -12.12
C ARG A 44 -2.12 26.16 -13.24
N TYR A 45 -2.53 24.90 -13.41
CA TYR A 45 -2.07 24.08 -14.53
C TYR A 45 -2.54 24.62 -15.88
N ALA A 46 -3.78 25.13 -15.98
CA ALA A 46 -4.29 25.74 -17.20
C ALA A 46 -3.49 26.99 -17.61
N GLU A 47 -3.00 27.76 -16.64
CA GLU A 47 -2.18 28.96 -16.89
C GLU A 47 -0.72 28.64 -17.22
N ALA A 48 -0.09 27.75 -16.44
CA ALA A 48 1.36 27.50 -16.50
C ALA A 48 1.76 26.25 -17.31
N GLY A 49 0.81 25.39 -17.65
CA GLY A 49 1.04 24.11 -18.34
C GLY A 49 1.95 23.17 -17.53
N GLU A 50 2.70 22.32 -18.23
CA GLU A 50 3.61 21.33 -17.62
C GLU A 50 4.74 21.95 -16.79
N LYS A 51 5.02 23.25 -16.93
CA LYS A 51 6.02 23.94 -16.12
C LYS A 51 5.74 23.82 -14.62
N ILE A 52 4.46 23.77 -14.22
CA ILE A 52 4.12 23.56 -12.81
C ILE A 52 4.52 22.16 -12.33
N LEU A 53 4.42 21.15 -13.18
CA LEU A 53 4.75 19.76 -12.84
C LEU A 53 6.27 19.57 -12.69
N HIS A 54 7.05 20.19 -13.57
CA HIS A 54 8.52 20.17 -13.48
C HIS A 54 9.07 20.80 -12.18
N ASN A 55 8.28 21.64 -11.51
CA ASN A 55 8.66 22.31 -10.28
C ASN A 55 8.16 21.59 -9.01
N ILE A 56 7.37 20.52 -9.15
CA ILE A 56 6.85 19.77 -8.01
C ILE A 56 7.87 18.70 -7.62
N VAL A 57 8.33 18.80 -6.38
CA VAL A 57 9.03 17.73 -5.67
C VAL A 57 8.10 17.21 -4.59
N THR A 58 7.76 15.92 -4.65
CA THR A 58 6.95 15.23 -3.62
C THR A 58 7.86 14.41 -2.72
N ASP A 59 7.48 14.25 -1.46
CA ASP A 59 8.10 13.32 -0.52
C ASP A 59 6.99 12.53 0.22
N ASP A 60 7.26 11.28 0.56
CA ASP A 60 6.44 10.46 1.43
C ASP A 60 7.30 9.43 2.16
N GLU A 61 6.82 8.93 3.30
CA GLU A 61 7.53 7.97 4.11
C GLU A 61 6.85 6.60 4.04
N THR A 62 7.57 5.59 3.58
CA THR A 62 7.06 4.22 3.56
C THR A 62 7.81 3.32 4.52
N TRP A 63 7.11 2.33 5.05
CA TRP A 63 7.70 1.29 5.89
C TRP A 63 7.99 0.05 5.05
N VAL A 64 9.25 -0.39 5.05
CA VAL A 64 9.69 -1.61 4.37
C VAL A 64 10.12 -2.64 5.40
N TYR A 65 9.69 -3.87 5.16
CA TYR A 65 10.02 -5.01 6.00
C TYR A 65 11.18 -5.78 5.36
N HIS A 66 12.32 -5.83 6.05
CA HIS A 66 13.43 -6.67 5.63
C HIS A 66 13.27 -8.06 6.25
N HIS A 67 13.23 -9.09 5.40
CA HIS A 67 13.30 -10.46 5.84
C HIS A 67 14.76 -10.87 6.02
N THR A 68 15.23 -10.92 7.27
CA THR A 68 16.50 -11.55 7.59
C THR A 68 16.25 -13.05 7.74
N PRO A 69 16.65 -13.92 6.80
CA PRO A 69 16.57 -15.35 7.03
C PRO A 69 17.48 -15.72 8.20
N GLU A 70 16.97 -16.44 9.20
CA GLU A 70 17.81 -17.05 10.22
C GLU A 70 18.88 -17.90 9.53
N SER A 71 20.15 -17.71 9.90
CA SER A 71 21.21 -18.58 9.41
C SER A 71 20.93 -20.01 9.90
N LYS A 72 21.07 -21.01 9.02
CA LYS A 72 20.89 -22.43 9.38
C LYS A 72 21.69 -22.84 10.63
N GLN A 73 22.80 -22.15 10.92
CA GLN A 73 23.65 -22.46 12.07
C GLN A 73 23.01 -22.15 13.43
N GLN A 74 22.04 -21.24 13.53
CA GLN A 74 21.29 -21.00 14.77
C GLN A 74 20.14 -22.01 15.00
N SER A 75 19.79 -22.80 13.99
CA SER A 75 18.71 -23.80 14.04
C SER A 75 19.15 -25.22 14.45
N ASN A 76 20.44 -25.41 14.77
CA ASN A 76 20.98 -26.71 15.19
C ASN A 76 20.59 -27.07 16.64
N GLY A 77 19.31 -27.38 16.85
CA GLY A 77 18.82 -28.14 18.00
C GLY A 77 18.10 -29.38 17.48
N ALA A 78 18.70 -30.56 17.72
CA ALA A 78 18.21 -31.85 17.23
C ALA A 78 16.68 -32.02 17.39
N ILE A 79 15.99 -32.28 16.27
CA ILE A 79 14.56 -32.57 16.26
C ILE A 79 14.35 -33.98 16.82
N ARG A 80 13.85 -34.08 18.07
CA ARG A 80 13.29 -35.33 18.60
C ARG A 80 12.03 -35.66 17.81
N ILE A 81 12.02 -36.83 17.16
CA ILE A 81 11.01 -37.35 16.21
C ILE A 81 9.55 -37.36 16.74
N HIS A 82 9.32 -37.05 18.02
CA HIS A 82 8.00 -37.12 18.68
C HIS A 82 7.42 -35.78 19.15
N LYS A 83 8.00 -34.63 18.80
CA LYS A 83 7.34 -33.33 19.03
C LYS A 83 6.97 -32.70 17.69
N LYS A 84 5.69 -32.35 17.54
CA LYS A 84 5.18 -31.52 16.43
C LYS A 84 6.21 -30.41 16.13
N PRO A 85 6.53 -30.14 14.86
CA PRO A 85 7.44 -29.04 14.53
C PRO A 85 6.91 -27.80 15.23
N ARG A 86 7.68 -27.25 16.17
CA ARG A 86 7.39 -25.92 16.68
C ARG A 86 7.55 -25.04 15.47
N ASN A 87 6.45 -24.46 15.00
CA ASN A 87 6.46 -23.43 13.97
C ASN A 87 7.64 -22.51 14.30
N ALA A 88 8.68 -22.54 13.46
CA ALA A 88 9.80 -21.63 13.62
C ALA A 88 9.17 -20.25 13.67
N LYS A 89 9.25 -19.59 14.83
CA LYS A 89 8.71 -18.26 14.97
C LYS A 89 9.60 -17.40 14.09
N LEU A 90 9.18 -17.11 12.87
CA LEU A 90 9.73 -16.05 12.03
C LEU A 90 9.72 -14.78 12.87
N ARG A 91 10.84 -14.50 13.53
CA ARG A 91 11.00 -13.35 14.42
C ARG A 91 12.38 -12.79 14.19
N PHE A 92 12.47 -11.90 13.22
CA PHE A 92 12.67 -10.47 13.43
C PHE A 92 12.49 -9.81 12.07
N GLN A 93 11.36 -9.11 11.90
CA GLN A 93 11.16 -8.23 10.76
C GLN A 93 11.79 -6.90 11.16
N GLN A 94 13.01 -6.61 10.69
CA GLN A 94 13.56 -5.27 10.87
C GLN A 94 12.71 -4.33 10.00
N LYS A 95 12.06 -3.37 10.66
CA LYS A 95 11.19 -2.40 10.01
C LYS A 95 12.03 -1.17 9.67
N LEU A 96 12.34 -1.01 8.39
CA LEU A 96 13.07 0.14 7.88
C LEU A 96 12.08 1.22 7.44
N LYS A 97 12.42 2.47 7.72
CA LYS A 97 11.68 3.63 7.24
C LYS A 97 12.42 4.22 6.05
N LEU A 98 11.75 4.33 4.91
CA LEU A 98 12.31 4.88 3.69
C LEU A 98 11.64 6.21 3.36
N LEU A 99 12.44 7.18 2.92
CA LEU A 99 11.96 8.43 2.33
C LEU A 99 11.88 8.26 0.81
N LEU A 100 10.74 8.63 0.24
CA LEU A 100 10.42 8.51 -1.18
C LEU A 100 10.26 9.90 -1.79
N PHE A 101 11.28 10.37 -2.49
CA PHE A 101 11.21 11.64 -3.21
C PHE A 101 10.78 11.40 -4.66
N GLY A 102 9.86 12.20 -5.17
CA GLY A 102 9.34 12.11 -6.53
C GLY A 102 9.43 13.44 -7.26
N THR A 103 9.77 13.38 -8.53
CA THR A 103 9.59 14.45 -9.51
C THR A 103 8.71 13.94 -10.66
N ASP A 104 8.43 14.79 -11.64
CA ASP A 104 7.77 14.41 -12.88
C ASP A 104 8.53 13.32 -13.68
N LYS A 105 9.83 13.13 -13.43
CA LYS A 105 10.70 12.22 -14.19
C LYS A 105 11.14 10.98 -13.45
N ALA A 106 11.23 11.04 -12.13
CA ALA A 106 11.85 9.95 -11.37
C ALA A 106 11.35 9.92 -9.92
N PHE A 107 11.41 8.72 -9.35
CA PHE A 107 11.29 8.48 -7.92
C PHE A 107 12.64 8.01 -7.37
N PHE A 108 13.04 8.58 -6.24
CA PHE A 108 14.26 8.26 -5.52
C PHE A 108 13.91 7.76 -4.13
N CYS A 109 14.61 6.72 -3.69
CA CYS A 109 14.44 6.15 -2.36
C CYS A 109 15.72 6.34 -1.56
N LEU A 110 15.64 7.03 -0.41
CA LEU A 110 16.76 7.18 0.50
C LEU A 110 16.58 6.23 1.69
N ASN A 111 17.55 5.34 1.89
CA ASN A 111 17.61 4.49 3.07
C ASN A 111 18.14 5.32 4.25
N LEU A 112 17.28 5.70 5.18
CA LEU A 112 17.73 6.14 6.50
C LEU A 112 18.06 4.89 7.32
N CYS A 113 19.33 4.53 7.36
CA CYS A 113 19.84 3.57 8.33
C CYS A 113 19.67 4.22 9.71
N LEU A 114 18.61 3.85 10.44
CA LEU A 114 18.48 4.21 11.85
C LEU A 114 19.53 3.38 12.61
N PRO A 115 20.52 4.00 13.29
CA PRO A 115 21.44 3.25 14.14
C PRO A 115 20.66 2.67 15.34
N GLU A 116 21.04 1.46 15.75
CA GLU A 116 20.53 0.77 16.94
C GLU A 116 20.85 1.52 18.24
#